data_AF-A0A495VDW8-F1
#
_entry.id   AF-A0A495VDW8-F1
#
_cell.length_a   1.000
_cell.length_b   1.000
_cell.length_c   1.000
_cell.angle_alpha   90.00
_cell.angle_beta   90.00
_cell.angle_gamma   90.00
#
_symmetry.space_group_name_H-M   'P 1'
#
loop_
_entity.id
_entity.type
_entity.pdbx_description
1 polymer ?
#
loop_
_entity_poly.entity_id
_entity_poly.type
_entity_poly.pdbx_seq_one_letter_code
_entity_poly.pdbx_strand_id
1 'polypeptide(L)'
;MEKERARASVKAKAAKERGAPEGNRNAANGEENKGSVSTFDSSSQGKKPKRDAEYWIARLKRDAATDPKAGALLGSIEAGEISARQAAIDIGHVKPPDRGLLFENQRETRDDGADPTAARRFYLVRAQLGSAYCRLAEEPHARPSALDAALARALQTTRLSQIPVRALALVLVDFWWDNPRDRGKMDRKELLRHKREPKVLRGVKFKPLKKNTLPKPFDKMGGARMTHSGLIEVADDSKVLFLARAGETLERRAFFAYWLRHTTAGLLPLVILHYHPSHKGVHAQANCRSDRDYTERQLPGAPELALRTPAGIDPADQNGRFHLIHIFCERCGIQIAPNDDQLL
;
A
#
# COMPACT_ATOMS: atom_id res chain seq x y z
N MET A 1 0.13 -80.04 4.73
CA MET A 1 1.13 -79.99 5.83
C MET A 1 1.54 -78.54 6.01
N GLU A 2 1.04 -77.95 7.09
CA GLU A 2 1.32 -76.60 7.57
C GLU A 2 2.81 -76.38 7.83
N LYS A 3 3.27 -75.16 7.55
CA LYS A 3 4.48 -74.63 8.18
C LYS A 3 4.24 -73.20 8.61
N GLU A 4 3.81 -73.08 9.86
CA GLU A 4 3.83 -71.86 10.67
C GLU A 4 5.20 -71.19 10.61
N ARG A 5 5.20 -69.86 10.44
CA ARG A 5 6.35 -69.02 10.76
C ARG A 5 5.91 -67.95 11.74
N ALA A 6 6.22 -68.21 13.00
CA ALA A 6 6.20 -67.24 14.09
C ALA A 6 7.10 -66.05 13.76
N ARG A 7 6.58 -64.83 13.91
CA ARG A 7 7.40 -63.61 14.02
C ARG A 7 7.14 -62.93 15.35
N ALA A 8 8.26 -62.74 16.03
CA ALA A 8 8.43 -62.29 17.40
C ALA A 8 7.87 -60.88 17.65
N SER A 9 7.21 -60.75 18.80
CA SER A 9 6.80 -59.51 19.43
C SER A 9 8.03 -58.77 19.99
N VAL A 10 8.35 -57.61 19.41
CA VAL A 10 9.35 -56.69 19.94
C VAL A 10 8.73 -55.90 21.10
N LYS A 11 9.23 -56.17 22.30
CA LYS A 11 8.88 -55.49 23.56
C LYS A 11 9.39 -54.04 23.49
N ALA A 12 8.48 -53.07 23.33
CA ALA A 12 8.81 -51.65 23.43
C ALA A 12 9.27 -51.31 24.85
N LYS A 13 10.48 -50.76 25.01
CA LYS A 13 10.98 -50.23 26.28
C LYS A 13 10.24 -48.94 26.61
N ALA A 14 9.77 -48.83 27.86
CA ALA A 14 9.13 -47.65 28.42
C ALA A 14 10.04 -46.41 28.30
N ALA A 15 9.45 -45.31 27.85
CA ALA A 15 10.11 -44.02 27.77
C ALA A 15 10.44 -43.51 29.18
N LYS A 16 11.70 -43.12 29.36
CA LYS A 16 12.25 -42.53 30.58
C LYS A 16 11.59 -41.16 30.80
N GLU A 17 10.93 -40.97 31.94
CA GLU A 17 10.33 -39.70 32.33
C GLU A 17 11.40 -38.60 32.36
N ARG A 18 11.22 -37.57 31.51
CA ARG A 18 11.99 -36.34 31.59
C ARG A 18 11.31 -35.46 32.64
N GLY A 19 11.97 -35.33 33.79
CA GLY A 19 11.58 -34.41 34.85
C GLY A 19 11.47 -32.98 34.32
N ALA A 20 10.37 -32.32 34.67
CA ALA A 20 10.16 -30.90 34.38
C ALA A 20 11.19 -30.04 35.16
N PRO A 21 11.66 -28.93 34.57
CA PRO A 21 12.59 -28.02 35.25
C PRO A 21 11.95 -27.40 36.50
N GLU A 22 12.75 -27.30 37.56
CA GLU A 22 12.41 -26.70 38.85
C GLU A 22 12.12 -25.19 38.69
N GLY A 23 10.86 -24.86 38.42
CA GLY A 23 10.43 -23.46 38.35
C GLY A 23 8.98 -23.21 38.76
N ASN A 24 8.23 -24.21 39.20
CA ASN A 24 6.79 -24.03 39.47
C ASN A 24 6.25 -24.94 40.59
N ARG A 25 6.89 -24.93 41.77
CA ARG A 25 6.44 -25.70 42.95
C ARG A 25 5.37 -24.99 43.81
N ASN A 26 4.90 -23.80 43.45
CA ASN A 26 3.99 -23.02 44.32
C ASN A 26 2.50 -23.04 43.91
N ALA A 27 2.06 -23.93 43.02
CA ALA A 27 0.66 -23.99 42.58
C ALA A 27 -0.16 -25.15 43.19
N ALA A 28 0.37 -25.87 44.18
CA ALA A 28 -0.26 -27.09 44.69
C ALA A 28 -0.75 -27.05 46.15
N ASN A 29 -0.64 -25.92 46.85
CA ASN A 29 -1.24 -25.75 48.18
C ASN A 29 -2.31 -24.65 48.10
N GLY A 30 -3.56 -25.06 48.06
CA GLY A 30 -4.73 -24.19 48.09
C GLY A 30 -4.87 -23.49 49.43
N GLU A 31 -4.24 -22.33 49.57
CA GLU A 31 -4.59 -21.33 50.58
C GLU A 31 -5.21 -20.11 49.89
N GLU A 32 -6.49 -19.88 50.21
CA GLU A 32 -7.28 -18.74 49.79
C GLU A 32 -6.70 -17.44 50.36
N ASN A 33 -5.95 -16.69 49.55
CA ASN A 33 -5.56 -15.32 49.91
C ASN A 33 -6.71 -14.35 49.56
N LYS A 34 -7.57 -14.07 50.55
CA LYS A 34 -8.41 -12.87 50.60
C LYS A 34 -7.50 -11.66 50.91
N GLY A 35 -6.95 -11.05 49.86
CA GLY A 35 -6.13 -9.84 49.98
C GLY A 35 -6.36 -8.90 48.81
N SER A 36 -6.98 -7.75 49.11
CA SER A 36 -7.12 -6.52 48.31
C SER A 36 -6.82 -6.62 46.80
N VAL A 37 -7.89 -6.59 46.00
CA VAL A 37 -7.85 -6.25 44.58
C VAL A 37 -7.28 -4.83 44.43
N SER A 38 -5.98 -4.72 44.16
CA SER A 38 -5.45 -3.52 43.52
C SER A 38 -5.87 -3.61 42.05
N THR A 39 -6.77 -2.73 41.63
CA THR A 39 -7.13 -2.46 40.25
C THR A 39 -5.86 -2.20 39.44
N PHE A 40 -5.37 -3.21 38.72
CA PHE A 40 -4.30 -3.04 37.75
C PHE A 40 -4.89 -2.41 36.51
N ASP A 41 -5.00 -1.09 36.56
CA ASP A 41 -5.51 -0.24 35.49
C ASP A 41 -4.57 -0.36 34.27
N SER A 42 -4.93 -1.25 33.35
CA SER A 42 -4.15 -1.55 32.14
C SER A 42 -4.41 -0.53 31.02
N SER A 43 -4.97 0.63 31.35
CA SER A 43 -5.41 1.68 30.42
C SER A 43 -4.34 2.76 30.15
N SER A 44 -3.08 2.37 29.96
CA SER A 44 -2.10 3.29 29.35
C SER A 44 -0.99 2.54 28.63
N GLN A 45 -1.27 2.02 27.43
CA GLN A 45 -0.23 2.02 26.40
C GLN A 45 0.00 3.49 26.01
N GLY A 46 0.77 4.19 26.84
CA GLY A 46 1.10 5.59 26.68
C GLY A 46 1.59 5.84 25.25
N LYS A 47 1.05 6.88 24.61
CA LYS A 47 1.67 7.46 23.41
C LYS A 47 3.15 7.60 23.73
N LYS A 48 4.02 6.93 22.96
CA LYS A 48 5.48 7.06 23.14
C LYS A 48 5.76 8.57 23.22
N PRO A 49 6.43 9.04 24.28
CA PRO A 49 6.68 10.47 24.44
C PRO A 49 7.32 10.99 23.16
N LYS A 50 6.80 12.12 22.66
CA LYS A 50 7.37 12.77 21.48
C LYS A 50 8.85 13.01 21.78
N ARG A 51 9.73 12.49 20.94
CA ARG A 51 11.18 12.72 21.05
C ARG A 51 11.44 14.14 20.58
N ASP A 52 11.58 15.05 21.52
CA ASP A 52 11.89 16.45 21.31
C ASP A 52 13.38 16.65 20.96
N ALA A 53 13.77 17.91 20.74
CA ALA A 53 15.15 18.26 20.42
C ALA A 53 16.12 17.87 21.56
N GLU A 54 15.69 18.04 22.80
CA GLU A 54 16.49 17.72 24.00
C GLU A 54 16.84 16.23 24.06
N TYR A 55 15.89 15.35 23.75
CA TYR A 55 16.14 13.91 23.63
C TYR A 55 17.26 13.59 22.65
N TRP A 56 17.26 14.22 21.46
CA TRP A 56 18.27 13.96 20.44
C TRP A 56 19.64 14.53 20.82
N ILE A 57 19.68 15.72 21.44
CA ILE A 57 20.91 16.31 21.97
C ILE A 57 21.52 15.43 23.05
N ALA A 58 20.71 14.95 24.00
CA ALA A 58 21.17 14.06 25.07
C ALA A 58 21.71 12.73 24.52
N ARG A 59 21.11 12.21 23.44
CA ARG A 59 21.60 11.00 22.76
C ARG A 59 22.94 11.26 22.07
N LEU A 60 23.07 12.36 21.33
CA LEU A 60 24.31 12.73 20.64
C LEU A 60 25.46 12.97 21.62
N LYS A 61 25.20 13.60 22.78
CA LYS A 61 26.20 13.75 23.85
C LYS A 61 26.73 12.41 24.36
N ARG A 62 25.88 11.39 24.44
CA ARG A 62 26.28 10.03 24.84
C ARG A 62 27.11 9.35 23.75
N ASP A 63 26.64 9.43 22.51
CA ASP A 63 27.30 8.77 21.38
C ASP A 63 28.64 9.45 21.03
N ALA A 64 28.80 10.75 21.30
CA ALA A 64 30.04 11.52 21.12
C ALA A 64 31.22 11.00 21.94
N ALA A 65 30.98 10.26 23.01
CA ALA A 65 32.05 9.59 23.76
C ALA A 65 32.71 8.45 22.97
N THR A 66 32.02 7.90 21.97
CA THR A 66 32.45 6.74 21.19
C THR A 66 32.54 6.99 19.69
N ASP A 67 31.81 7.97 19.17
CA ASP A 67 31.73 8.31 17.76
C ASP A 67 32.08 9.79 17.53
N PRO A 68 33.24 10.10 16.91
CA PRO A 68 33.65 11.47 16.62
C PRO A 68 32.66 12.20 15.69
N LYS A 69 31.90 11.48 14.86
CA LYS A 69 30.86 12.07 14.00
C LYS A 69 29.71 12.65 14.84
N ALA A 70 29.34 12.00 15.94
CA ALA A 70 28.33 12.52 16.87
C ALA A 70 28.79 13.83 17.53
N GLY A 71 30.09 13.92 17.87
CA GLY A 71 30.69 15.15 18.41
C GLY A 71 30.65 16.32 17.42
N ALA A 72 31.01 16.07 16.15
CA ALA A 72 30.95 17.10 15.11
C ALA A 72 29.51 17.61 14.88
N LEU A 73 28.53 16.71 14.83
CA LEU A 73 27.11 17.07 14.68
C LEU A 73 26.59 17.87 15.89
N LEU A 74 27.07 17.57 17.11
CA LEU A 74 26.71 18.34 18.30
C LEU A 74 27.24 19.79 18.20
N GLY A 75 28.48 19.97 17.73
CA GLY A 75 29.05 21.30 17.47
C GLY A 75 28.23 22.09 16.45
N SER A 76 27.81 21.47 15.34
CA SER A 76 26.95 22.14 14.35
C SER A 76 25.55 22.47 14.87
N ILE A 77 25.02 21.72 15.85
CA ILE A 77 23.76 22.09 16.53
C ILE A 77 23.98 23.32 17.41
N GLU A 78 25.08 23.36 18.18
CA GLU A 78 25.42 24.49 19.06
C GLU A 78 25.73 25.77 18.27
N ALA A 79 26.31 25.63 17.07
CA ALA A 79 26.52 26.73 16.13
C ALA A 79 25.25 27.17 15.38
N GLY A 80 24.13 26.45 15.53
CA GLY A 80 22.86 26.75 14.87
C GLY A 80 22.82 26.42 13.36
N GLU A 81 23.80 25.66 12.86
CA GLU A 81 23.90 25.30 11.44
C GLU A 81 22.88 24.22 11.05
N ILE A 82 22.59 23.30 11.98
CA ILE A 82 21.65 22.19 11.76
C ILE A 82 20.72 22.00 12.97
N SER A 83 19.52 21.48 12.72
CA SER A 83 18.59 21.11 13.80
C SER A 83 18.97 19.77 14.44
N ALA A 84 18.63 19.58 15.72
CA ALA A 84 18.86 18.31 16.43
C ALA A 84 18.24 17.09 15.73
N ARG A 85 17.11 17.29 15.03
CA ARG A 85 16.47 16.22 14.25
C ARG A 85 17.26 15.88 12.98
N GLN A 86 17.83 16.87 12.29
CA GLN A 86 18.64 16.65 11.10
C GLN A 86 19.91 15.86 11.47
N ALA A 87 20.60 16.26 12.54
CA ALA A 87 21.73 15.49 13.08
C ALA A 87 21.36 14.04 13.41
N ALA A 88 20.17 13.80 13.98
CA ALA A 88 19.69 12.45 14.27
C ALA A 88 19.41 11.62 13.00
N ILE A 89 19.04 12.25 11.88
CA ILE A 89 18.92 11.59 10.58
C ILE A 89 20.30 11.23 10.03
N ASP A 90 21.26 12.15 10.11
CA ASP A 90 22.60 12.00 9.52
C ASP A 90 23.45 10.93 10.21
N ILE A 91 23.18 10.65 11.49
CA ILE A 91 23.78 9.55 12.25
C ILE A 91 22.94 8.25 12.20
N GLY A 92 21.80 8.26 11.51
CA GLY A 92 20.97 7.07 11.30
C GLY A 92 20.01 6.69 12.44
N HIS A 93 19.82 7.56 13.44
CA HIS A 93 18.87 7.34 14.53
C HIS A 93 17.41 7.56 14.13
N VAL A 94 17.18 8.34 13.07
CA VAL A 94 15.86 8.66 12.52
C VAL A 94 15.85 8.39 11.02
N LYS A 95 14.82 7.71 10.52
CA LYS A 95 14.64 7.52 9.09
C LYS A 95 14.42 8.89 8.43
N PRO A 96 15.16 9.26 7.37
CA PRO A 96 14.89 10.49 6.64
C PRO A 96 13.43 10.51 6.16
N PRO A 97 12.77 11.68 6.13
CA PRO A 97 11.43 11.78 5.54
C PRO A 97 11.47 11.32 4.08
N ASP A 98 10.43 10.62 3.63
CA ASP A 98 10.37 10.15 2.25
C ASP A 98 10.51 11.33 1.29
N ARG A 99 11.53 11.30 0.43
CA ARG A 99 11.84 12.39 -0.53
C ARG A 99 10.64 12.78 -1.39
N GLY A 100 9.70 11.85 -1.63
CA GLY A 100 8.45 12.11 -2.35
C GLY A 100 7.50 13.13 -1.70
N LEU A 101 7.71 13.49 -0.43
CA LEU A 101 6.95 14.54 0.28
C LEU A 101 7.70 15.89 0.36
N LEU A 102 9.00 15.93 0.03
CA LEU A 102 9.81 17.16 0.09
C LEU A 102 9.67 18.02 -1.17
N PHE A 103 9.36 17.41 -2.33
CA PHE A 103 9.23 18.13 -3.61
C PHE A 103 8.05 19.11 -3.68
N GLU A 104 7.03 18.95 -2.82
CA GLU A 104 5.91 19.91 -2.74
C GLU A 104 6.31 21.22 -2.04
N ASN A 105 7.35 21.20 -1.18
CA ASN A 105 7.80 22.37 -0.43
C ASN A 105 9.09 23.00 -0.97
N GLN A 106 9.79 22.37 -1.93
CA GLN A 106 11.05 22.88 -2.49
C GLN A 106 10.91 23.60 -3.85
N ARG A 107 9.67 23.85 -4.32
CA ARG A 107 9.42 24.54 -5.60
C ARG A 107 9.78 26.03 -5.60
N GLU A 108 10.14 26.62 -4.45
CA GLU A 108 10.44 28.06 -4.35
C GLU A 108 11.92 28.43 -4.37
N THR A 109 12.88 27.50 -4.29
CA THR A 109 14.29 27.89 -4.27
C THR A 109 15.21 26.82 -4.86
N ARG A 110 15.53 26.93 -6.16
CA ARG A 110 16.93 27.02 -6.66
C ARG A 110 17.01 26.97 -8.17
N ASP A 111 17.91 27.81 -8.65
CA ASP A 111 18.37 28.05 -10.01
C ASP A 111 19.84 27.63 -10.03
N ASP A 112 20.22 26.61 -10.81
CA ASP A 112 21.62 26.18 -10.96
C ASP A 112 21.85 25.57 -12.37
N GLY A 113 22.32 26.41 -13.31
CA GLY A 113 23.54 26.14 -14.07
C GLY A 113 23.60 25.12 -15.21
N ALA A 114 22.52 24.47 -15.66
CA ALA A 114 22.53 23.69 -16.90
C ALA A 114 22.08 24.55 -18.09
N ASP A 115 22.76 24.49 -19.26
CA ASP A 115 22.39 25.25 -20.47
C ASP A 115 20.88 25.11 -20.72
N PRO A 116 20.10 26.15 -20.37
CA PRO A 116 18.65 26.06 -20.33
C PRO A 116 18.09 25.93 -21.74
N THR A 117 18.90 26.13 -22.78
CA THR A 117 18.43 26.28 -24.14
C THR A 117 18.13 24.94 -24.80
N ALA A 118 18.96 23.92 -24.62
CA ALA A 118 18.75 22.59 -25.22
C ALA A 118 17.63 21.81 -24.52
N ALA A 119 17.65 21.78 -23.19
CA ALA A 119 16.59 21.15 -22.39
C ALA A 119 15.25 21.87 -22.62
N ARG A 120 15.21 23.21 -22.58
CA ARG A 120 13.97 23.97 -22.83
C ARG A 120 13.47 23.78 -24.25
N ARG A 121 14.34 23.69 -25.26
CA ARG A 121 13.95 23.33 -26.64
C ARG A 121 13.34 21.93 -26.71
N PHE A 122 13.95 20.94 -26.06
CA PHE A 122 13.42 19.58 -26.00
C PHE A 122 12.05 19.53 -25.29
N TYR A 123 11.91 20.23 -24.16
CA TYR A 123 10.64 20.33 -23.43
C TYR A 123 9.57 21.11 -24.21
N LEU A 124 9.94 22.15 -24.96
CA LEU A 124 9.03 22.88 -25.86
C LEU A 124 8.54 21.99 -27.00
N VAL A 125 9.42 21.23 -27.65
CA VAL A 125 9.04 20.23 -28.67
C VAL A 125 8.08 19.20 -28.05
N ARG A 126 8.41 18.68 -26.87
CA ARG A 126 7.57 17.71 -26.16
C ARG A 126 6.18 18.25 -25.82
N ALA A 127 6.10 19.50 -25.34
CA ALA A 127 4.82 20.14 -25.01
C ALA A 127 3.98 20.43 -26.26
N GLN A 128 4.61 20.89 -27.35
CA GLN A 128 3.93 21.17 -28.62
C GLN A 128 3.42 19.89 -29.29
N LEU A 129 4.22 18.82 -29.30
CA LEU A 129 3.82 17.52 -29.86
C LEU A 129 2.75 16.84 -29.00
N GLY A 130 2.87 16.88 -27.67
CA GLY A 130 1.83 16.38 -26.77
C GLY A 130 0.49 17.10 -26.97
N SER A 131 0.50 18.43 -27.09
CA SER A 131 -0.70 19.23 -27.35
C SER A 131 -1.32 18.97 -28.74
N ALA A 132 -0.50 18.75 -29.76
CA ALA A 132 -0.98 18.40 -31.10
C ALA A 132 -1.59 17.00 -31.13
N TYR A 133 -0.94 16.03 -30.47
CA TYR A 133 -1.43 14.66 -30.36
C TYR A 133 -2.75 14.56 -29.59
N CYS A 134 -2.90 15.27 -28.47
CA CYS A 134 -4.16 15.32 -27.73
C CYS A 134 -5.31 15.89 -28.57
N ARG A 135 -5.05 16.93 -29.37
CA ARG A 135 -6.06 17.50 -30.28
C ARG A 135 -6.44 16.54 -31.41
N LEU A 136 -5.48 15.82 -31.97
CA LEU A 136 -5.72 14.83 -33.02
C LEU A 136 -6.44 13.57 -32.48
N ALA A 137 -6.20 13.20 -31.23
CA ALA A 137 -6.88 12.08 -30.56
C ALA A 137 -8.35 12.37 -30.22
N GLU A 138 -8.76 13.64 -30.22
CA GLU A 138 -10.15 14.07 -30.00
C GLU A 138 -10.95 14.17 -31.31
N GLU A 139 -10.30 14.05 -32.47
CA GLU A 139 -10.94 14.07 -33.79
C GLU A 139 -10.81 12.68 -34.48
N PRO A 140 -11.86 11.84 -34.46
CA PRO A 140 -11.79 10.44 -34.91
C PRO A 140 -11.53 10.23 -36.41
N HIS A 141 -11.33 11.30 -37.18
CA HIS A 141 -11.08 11.27 -38.63
C HIS A 141 -9.86 12.09 -39.07
N ALA A 142 -8.99 12.51 -38.14
CA ALA A 142 -7.80 13.26 -38.49
C ALA A 142 -6.89 12.41 -39.41
N ARG A 143 -6.68 12.88 -40.64
CA ARG A 143 -5.85 12.19 -41.64
C ARG A 143 -4.38 12.16 -41.19
N PRO A 144 -3.61 11.10 -41.50
CA PRO A 144 -2.17 11.00 -41.18
C PRO A 144 -1.35 12.24 -41.58
N SER A 145 -1.76 12.91 -42.68
CA SER A 145 -1.13 14.13 -43.17
C SER A 145 -1.19 15.33 -42.20
N ALA A 146 -2.15 15.38 -41.28
CA ALA A 146 -2.25 16.45 -40.29
C ALA A 146 -1.21 16.30 -39.17
N LEU A 147 -0.91 15.06 -38.76
CA LEU A 147 0.13 14.75 -37.78
C LEU A 147 1.52 15.04 -38.40
N ASP A 148 1.74 14.62 -39.64
CA ASP A 148 2.98 14.90 -40.37
C ASP A 148 3.23 16.41 -40.53
N ALA A 149 2.18 17.19 -40.84
CA ALA A 149 2.28 18.64 -40.95
C ALA A 149 2.51 19.35 -39.60
N ALA A 150 2.01 18.79 -38.49
CA ALA A 150 2.25 19.31 -37.15
C ALA A 150 3.68 18.99 -36.68
N LEU A 151 4.15 17.77 -36.94
CA LEU A 151 5.51 17.32 -36.65
C LEU A 151 6.54 18.13 -37.45
N ALA A 152 6.31 18.33 -38.75
CA ALA A 152 7.18 19.14 -39.61
C ALA A 152 7.30 20.59 -39.10
N ARG A 153 6.18 21.20 -38.67
CA ARG A 153 6.18 22.56 -38.09
C ARG A 153 6.95 22.63 -36.76
N ALA A 154 6.77 21.65 -35.87
CA ALA A 154 7.49 21.59 -34.60
C ALA A 154 9.01 21.39 -34.76
N LEU A 155 9.43 20.65 -35.80
CA LEU A 155 10.84 20.44 -36.10
C LEU A 155 11.49 21.67 -36.75
N GLN A 156 10.75 22.41 -37.58
CA GLN A 156 11.21 23.68 -38.16
C GLN A 156 11.43 24.76 -37.09
N THR A 157 10.52 24.88 -36.12
CA THR A 157 10.64 25.88 -35.04
C THR A 157 11.79 25.62 -34.08
N THR A 158 12.31 24.39 -34.03
CA THR A 158 13.32 23.98 -33.05
C THR A 158 14.71 23.75 -33.64
N ARG A 159 14.89 24.04 -34.94
CA ARG A 159 16.14 23.85 -35.70
C ARG A 159 16.69 22.42 -35.58
N LEU A 160 15.82 21.42 -35.45
CA LEU A 160 16.16 19.99 -35.43
C LEU A 160 16.13 19.35 -36.82
N SER A 161 16.19 20.16 -37.89
CA SER A 161 15.99 19.76 -39.29
C SER A 161 17.01 18.76 -39.84
N GLN A 162 18.05 18.43 -39.09
CA GLN A 162 19.08 17.47 -39.49
C GLN A 162 18.78 16.03 -39.04
N ILE A 163 17.78 15.80 -38.19
CA ILE A 163 17.41 14.45 -37.76
C ILE A 163 16.33 13.91 -38.71
N PRO A 164 16.53 12.74 -39.36
CA PRO A 164 15.52 12.16 -40.24
C PRO A 164 14.20 12.00 -39.47
N VAL A 165 13.13 12.62 -39.99
CA VAL A 165 11.80 12.67 -39.34
C VAL A 165 11.30 11.27 -38.97
N ARG A 166 11.59 10.26 -39.80
CA ARG A 166 11.24 8.86 -39.53
C ARG A 166 12.04 8.24 -38.38
N ALA A 167 13.32 8.58 -38.22
CA ALA A 167 14.15 8.08 -37.13
C ALA A 167 13.73 8.70 -35.79
N LEU A 168 13.39 10.00 -35.78
CA LEU A 168 12.89 10.66 -34.58
C LEU A 168 11.50 10.15 -34.18
N ALA A 169 10.62 9.89 -35.15
CA ALA A 169 9.29 9.34 -34.90
C ALA A 169 9.35 7.89 -34.38
N LEU A 170 10.22 7.04 -34.93
CA LEU A 170 10.40 5.66 -34.43
C LEU A 170 10.99 5.64 -33.02
N VAL A 171 12.02 6.45 -32.74
CA VAL A 171 12.60 6.56 -31.39
C VAL A 171 11.59 7.15 -30.40
N LEU A 172 10.75 8.10 -30.80
CA LEU A 172 9.73 8.68 -29.92
C LEU A 172 8.53 7.76 -29.69
N VAL A 173 8.13 6.94 -30.67
CA VAL A 173 7.03 5.97 -30.54
C VAL A 173 7.46 4.76 -29.71
N ASP A 174 8.66 4.22 -29.93
CA ASP A 174 9.20 3.12 -29.13
C ASP A 174 9.53 3.56 -27.69
N PHE A 175 9.98 4.80 -27.48
CA PHE A 175 10.24 5.36 -26.14
C PHE A 175 8.94 5.79 -25.41
N TRP A 176 7.84 6.02 -26.13
CA TRP A 176 6.52 6.31 -25.54
C TRP A 176 5.70 5.07 -25.22
N TRP A 177 5.89 3.95 -25.94
CA TRP A 177 5.06 2.77 -25.75
C TRP A 177 5.68 1.71 -24.84
N ASP A 178 7.01 1.66 -24.72
CA ASP A 178 7.69 0.60 -23.97
C ASP A 178 8.70 1.15 -22.95
N ASN A 179 8.27 2.11 -22.12
CA ASN A 179 9.02 2.44 -20.92
C ASN A 179 8.70 1.38 -19.85
N PRO A 180 9.62 0.47 -19.49
CA PRO A 180 9.37 -0.55 -18.47
C PRO A 180 9.02 0.01 -17.08
N ARG A 181 9.16 1.32 -16.87
CA ARG A 181 8.77 2.03 -15.64
C ARG A 181 7.30 2.48 -15.61
N ASP A 182 6.56 2.43 -16.72
CA ASP A 182 5.13 2.75 -16.76
C ASP A 182 4.24 1.50 -16.71
N ARG A 183 4.84 0.31 -16.57
CA ARG A 183 4.13 -0.97 -16.35
C ARG A 183 3.44 -0.99 -14.98
N GLY A 184 2.30 -0.32 -14.87
CA GLY A 184 1.49 -0.26 -13.65
C GLY A 184 0.67 1.00 -13.48
N LYS A 185 0.89 2.02 -14.33
CA LYS A 185 0.12 3.27 -14.27
C LYS A 185 -1.19 3.12 -15.03
N MET A 186 -2.29 3.03 -14.28
CA MET A 186 -3.63 3.05 -14.88
C MET A 186 -4.11 4.50 -15.02
N ASP A 187 -4.44 4.90 -16.25
CA ASP A 187 -5.05 6.21 -16.50
C ASP A 187 -6.47 6.24 -15.90
N ARG A 188 -6.95 7.44 -15.53
CA ARG A 188 -8.32 7.66 -15.09
C ARG A 188 -9.35 7.13 -16.10
N LYS A 189 -9.10 7.30 -17.41
CA LYS A 189 -10.02 6.78 -18.44
C LYS A 189 -10.09 5.26 -18.39
N GLU A 190 -8.96 4.59 -18.15
CA GLU A 190 -8.91 3.14 -18.00
C GLU A 190 -9.65 2.69 -16.73
N LEU A 191 -9.43 3.32 -15.57
CA LEU A 191 -10.17 2.98 -14.35
C LEU A 191 -11.68 3.20 -14.51
N LEU A 192 -12.10 4.24 -15.24
CA LEU A 192 -13.50 4.48 -15.56
C LEU A 192 -14.07 3.43 -16.51
N ARG A 193 -13.28 2.91 -17.44
CA ARG A 193 -13.68 1.79 -18.30
C ARG A 193 -13.94 0.54 -17.46
N HIS A 194 -12.98 0.15 -16.63
CA HIS A 194 -13.12 -0.95 -15.66
C HIS A 194 -14.35 -0.77 -14.76
N LYS A 195 -14.65 0.47 -14.33
CA LYS A 195 -15.81 0.74 -13.48
C LYS A 195 -17.13 0.51 -14.19
N ARG A 196 -17.19 0.80 -15.50
CA ARG A 196 -18.39 0.65 -16.34
C ARG A 196 -18.61 -0.77 -16.82
N GLU A 197 -17.57 -1.60 -16.86
CA GLU A 197 -17.69 -3.00 -17.25
C GLU A 197 -18.68 -3.74 -16.32
N PRO A 198 -19.56 -4.60 -16.85
CA PRO A 198 -20.47 -5.38 -16.02
C PRO A 198 -19.70 -6.23 -15.01
N LYS A 199 -20.00 -6.05 -13.72
CA LYS A 199 -19.40 -6.82 -12.62
C LYS A 199 -20.50 -7.22 -11.66
N VAL A 200 -20.53 -8.48 -11.26
CA VAL A 200 -21.55 -9.01 -10.34
C VAL A 200 -20.88 -9.72 -9.18
N LEU A 201 -21.16 -9.25 -7.97
CA LEU A 201 -20.76 -9.92 -6.73
C LEU A 201 -21.79 -11.00 -6.37
N ARG A 202 -21.28 -12.21 -6.09
CA ARG A 202 -22.08 -13.38 -5.69
C ARG A 202 -21.44 -14.07 -4.50
N GLY A 203 -22.23 -14.32 -3.46
CA GLY A 203 -21.94 -15.08 -2.26
C GLY A 203 -20.73 -14.58 -1.48
N VAL A 204 -20.93 -13.77 -0.44
CA VAL A 204 -19.83 -13.37 0.45
C VAL A 204 -19.88 -14.12 1.77
N LYS A 205 -18.86 -14.95 2.02
CA LYS A 205 -18.70 -15.67 3.28
C LYS A 205 -17.34 -15.39 3.90
N PHE A 206 -17.34 -14.87 5.12
CA PHE A 206 -16.10 -14.63 5.87
C PHE A 206 -15.63 -15.91 6.56
N LYS A 207 -14.32 -16.18 6.43
CA LYS A 207 -13.63 -17.28 7.11
C LYS A 207 -12.37 -16.77 7.81
N PRO A 208 -11.85 -17.44 8.85
CA PRO A 208 -10.58 -17.05 9.48
C PRO A 208 -9.42 -17.02 8.47
N LEU A 209 -8.63 -15.94 8.48
CA LEU A 209 -7.49 -15.75 7.58
C LEU A 209 -6.19 -16.27 8.21
N LYS A 210 -5.68 -17.37 7.68
CA LYS A 210 -4.34 -17.89 7.99
C LYS A 210 -3.32 -17.32 7.00
N LYS A 211 -2.05 -17.24 7.42
CA LYS A 211 -0.94 -16.88 6.52
C LYS A 211 -0.86 -17.89 5.37
N ASN A 212 -0.44 -17.42 4.20
CA ASN A 212 -0.30 -18.17 2.95
C ASN A 212 -1.61 -18.75 2.38
N THR A 213 -2.78 -18.37 2.90
CA THR A 213 -4.08 -18.79 2.35
C THR A 213 -4.48 -18.00 1.11
N LEU A 214 -4.05 -16.73 1.01
CA LEU A 214 -4.30 -15.89 -0.16
C LEU A 214 -3.06 -15.87 -1.07
N PRO A 215 -3.23 -15.65 -2.39
CA PRO A 215 -2.09 -15.51 -3.29
C PRO A 215 -1.36 -14.19 -3.06
N LYS A 216 -0.15 -14.07 -3.63
CA LYS A 216 0.59 -12.81 -3.66
C LYS A 216 -0.27 -11.70 -4.31
N PRO A 217 -0.23 -10.46 -3.78
CA PRO A 217 0.63 -9.96 -2.70
C PRO A 217 0.07 -10.15 -1.27
N PHE A 218 -0.98 -10.93 -1.09
CA PHE A 218 -1.70 -11.09 0.19
C PHE A 218 -1.28 -12.32 1.01
N ASP A 219 -0.35 -13.13 0.50
CA ASP A 219 0.16 -14.35 1.13
C ASP A 219 0.69 -14.10 2.56
N LYS A 220 1.31 -12.95 2.80
CA LYS A 220 1.83 -12.58 4.13
C LYS A 220 0.76 -12.07 5.10
N MET A 221 -0.47 -11.83 4.65
CA MET A 221 -1.56 -11.39 5.52
C MET A 221 -2.11 -12.54 6.35
N GLY A 222 -2.60 -12.21 7.55
CA GLY A 222 -3.23 -13.17 8.45
C GLY A 222 -3.02 -12.84 9.90
N GLY A 223 -3.76 -13.51 10.77
CA GLY A 223 -3.68 -13.34 12.20
C GLY A 223 -4.94 -13.84 12.89
N ALA A 224 -4.87 -14.11 14.19
CA ALA A 224 -5.97 -14.70 14.96
C ALA A 224 -7.28 -13.89 14.89
N ARG A 225 -7.19 -12.58 14.60
CA ARG A 225 -8.33 -11.66 14.55
C ARG A 225 -8.78 -11.29 13.13
N MET A 226 -8.16 -11.86 12.11
CA MET A 226 -8.42 -11.54 10.72
C MET A 226 -9.40 -12.56 10.13
N THR A 227 -10.42 -12.09 9.43
CA THR A 227 -11.26 -12.90 8.56
C THR A 227 -11.21 -12.37 7.13
N HIS A 228 -11.51 -13.22 6.16
CA HIS A 228 -11.49 -12.88 4.75
C HIS A 228 -12.64 -13.53 3.99
N SER A 229 -13.07 -12.91 2.88
CA SER A 229 -14.03 -13.49 1.94
C SER A 229 -13.42 -14.54 1.00
N GLY A 230 -12.09 -14.51 0.85
CA GLY A 230 -11.41 -15.12 -0.29
C GLY A 230 -11.43 -14.18 -1.50
N LEU A 231 -10.77 -14.60 -2.59
CA LEU A 231 -10.86 -13.88 -3.86
C LEU A 231 -12.14 -14.30 -4.57
N ILE A 232 -13.06 -13.35 -4.73
CA ILE A 232 -14.33 -13.56 -5.42
C ILE A 232 -14.20 -12.96 -6.81
N GLU A 233 -14.50 -13.75 -7.83
CA GLU A 233 -14.56 -13.28 -9.21
C GLU A 233 -15.85 -12.48 -9.41
N VAL A 234 -15.72 -11.27 -9.96
CA VAL A 234 -16.86 -10.40 -10.27
C VAL A 234 -17.00 -10.13 -11.76
N ALA A 235 -15.93 -10.33 -12.54
CA ALA A 235 -15.89 -10.43 -14.00
C ALA A 235 -14.61 -11.20 -14.42
N ASP A 236 -14.40 -11.43 -15.72
CA ASP A 236 -13.35 -12.31 -16.27
C ASP A 236 -11.93 -11.99 -15.75
N ASP A 237 -11.55 -10.71 -15.67
CA ASP A 237 -10.26 -10.26 -15.16
C ASP A 237 -10.37 -9.49 -13.84
N SER A 238 -11.56 -9.41 -13.24
CA SER A 238 -11.81 -8.61 -12.05
C SER A 238 -12.18 -9.48 -10.85
N LYS A 239 -11.42 -9.30 -9.76
CA LYS A 239 -11.65 -9.99 -8.48
C LYS A 239 -11.84 -8.97 -7.36
N VAL A 240 -12.56 -9.37 -6.32
CA VAL A 240 -12.64 -8.61 -5.08
C VAL A 240 -12.16 -9.45 -3.90
N LEU A 241 -11.63 -8.77 -2.89
CA LEU A 241 -11.22 -9.35 -1.62
C LEU A 241 -11.70 -8.45 -0.49
N PHE A 242 -12.43 -9.02 0.46
CA PHE A 242 -12.84 -8.35 1.69
C PHE A 242 -12.08 -8.96 2.87
N LEU A 243 -11.55 -8.10 3.73
CA LEU A 243 -10.88 -8.46 4.98
C LEU A 243 -11.54 -7.72 6.12
N ALA A 244 -11.79 -8.41 7.22
CA ALA A 244 -12.21 -7.78 8.47
C ALA A 244 -11.24 -8.15 9.58
N ARG A 245 -10.93 -7.16 10.43
CA ARG A 245 -10.14 -7.34 11.64
C ARG A 245 -11.02 -7.09 12.84
N ALA A 246 -11.19 -8.11 13.67
CA ALA A 246 -11.86 -7.99 14.95
C ALA A 246 -10.94 -7.40 16.03
N GLY A 247 -11.53 -6.94 17.13
CA GLY A 247 -10.82 -6.45 18.30
C GLY A 247 -11.77 -6.07 19.40
N GLU A 248 -11.29 -6.07 20.65
CA GLU A 248 -12.10 -5.68 21.81
C GLU A 248 -12.54 -4.20 21.71
N THR A 249 -11.67 -3.34 21.19
CA THR A 249 -11.90 -1.90 21.06
C THR A 249 -12.04 -1.46 19.60
N LEU A 250 -12.66 -0.29 19.39
CA LEU A 250 -12.89 0.28 18.06
C LEU A 250 -11.59 0.61 17.31
N GLU A 251 -10.50 0.92 18.02
CA GLU A 251 -9.18 1.20 17.43
C GLU A 251 -8.52 -0.06 16.84
N ARG A 252 -8.86 -1.22 17.41
CA ARG A 252 -8.33 -2.51 16.96
C ARG A 252 -9.13 -3.08 15.79
N ARG A 253 -10.37 -2.62 15.60
CA ARG A 253 -11.25 -3.04 14.51
C ARG A 253 -10.92 -2.32 13.21
N ALA A 254 -11.04 -3.04 12.10
CA ALA A 254 -10.88 -2.45 10.77
C ALA A 254 -11.55 -3.32 9.71
N PHE A 255 -11.89 -2.71 8.59
CA PHE A 255 -12.34 -3.41 7.38
C PHE A 255 -11.57 -2.90 6.17
N PHE A 256 -11.28 -3.81 5.25
CA PHE A 256 -10.57 -3.54 4.01
C PHE A 256 -11.31 -4.22 2.86
N ALA A 257 -11.49 -3.51 1.76
CA ALA A 257 -12.01 -4.05 0.51
C ALA A 257 -11.06 -3.70 -0.63
N TYR A 258 -10.73 -4.70 -1.44
CA TYR A 258 -9.83 -4.56 -2.58
C TYR A 258 -10.59 -4.92 -3.85
N TRP A 259 -10.50 -4.07 -4.86
CA TRP A 259 -10.85 -4.41 -6.23
C TRP A 259 -9.54 -4.63 -6.99
N LEU A 260 -9.38 -5.82 -7.53
CA LEU A 260 -8.17 -6.33 -8.10
C LEU A 260 -8.42 -6.69 -9.56
N ARG A 261 -7.46 -6.38 -10.41
CA ARG A 261 -7.38 -6.91 -11.77
C ARG A 261 -6.39 -8.07 -11.81
N HIS A 262 -6.78 -9.16 -12.44
CA HIS A 262 -5.90 -10.27 -12.73
C HIS A 262 -5.14 -9.98 -14.03
N THR A 263 -3.82 -9.98 -13.95
CA THR A 263 -2.92 -9.73 -15.08
C THR A 263 -1.94 -10.89 -15.20
N THR A 264 -1.19 -10.96 -16.31
CA THR A 264 -0.11 -11.94 -16.48
C THR A 264 1.00 -11.80 -15.41
N ALA A 265 1.17 -10.61 -14.83
CA ALA A 265 2.12 -10.35 -13.74
C ALA A 265 1.55 -10.66 -12.34
N GLY A 266 0.26 -11.01 -12.23
CA GLY A 266 -0.42 -11.29 -10.97
C GLY A 266 -1.58 -10.33 -10.69
N LEU A 267 -1.91 -10.14 -9.41
CA LEU A 267 -3.02 -9.31 -8.96
C LEU A 267 -2.59 -7.84 -8.80
N LEU A 268 -3.25 -6.96 -9.55
CA LEU A 268 -3.05 -5.51 -9.50
C LEU A 268 -4.21 -4.83 -8.77
N PRO A 269 -3.98 -4.13 -7.64
CA PRO A 269 -5.04 -3.35 -6.99
C PRO A 269 -5.44 -2.14 -7.85
N LEU A 270 -6.75 -2.03 -8.12
CA LEU A 270 -7.39 -0.90 -8.79
C LEU A 270 -7.92 0.11 -7.78
N VAL A 271 -8.64 -0.39 -6.76
CA VAL A 271 -9.21 0.41 -5.68
C VAL A 271 -9.05 -0.34 -4.36
N ILE A 272 -8.71 0.39 -3.31
CA ILE A 272 -8.69 -0.12 -1.94
C ILE A 272 -9.56 0.79 -1.08
N LEU A 273 -10.55 0.22 -0.40
CA LEU A 273 -11.34 0.89 0.60
C LEU A 273 -10.91 0.41 1.99
N HIS A 274 -10.71 1.36 2.89
CA HIS A 274 -10.38 1.15 4.28
C HIS A 274 -11.46 1.75 5.17
N TYR A 275 -11.77 1.06 6.25
CA TYR A 275 -12.62 1.56 7.31
C TYR A 275 -11.95 1.39 8.67
N HIS A 276 -11.79 2.51 9.38
CA HIS A 276 -11.29 2.55 10.75
C HIS A 276 -12.34 3.24 11.64
N PRO A 277 -13.15 2.48 12.40
CA PRO A 277 -14.28 3.01 13.17
C PRO A 277 -13.90 4.14 14.14
N SER A 278 -12.68 4.08 14.69
CA SER A 278 -12.23 4.98 15.76
C SER A 278 -11.85 6.39 15.33
N HIS A 279 -11.30 6.60 14.13
CA HIS A 279 -10.63 7.88 13.84
C HIS A 279 -10.67 8.36 12.39
N LYS A 280 -10.95 7.49 11.42
CA LYS A 280 -10.81 7.86 9.99
C LYS A 280 -12.08 7.65 9.18
N GLY A 281 -12.99 6.79 9.65
CA GLY A 281 -14.15 6.41 8.88
C GLY A 281 -13.78 5.68 7.59
N VAL A 282 -14.69 5.72 6.63
CA VAL A 282 -14.57 5.08 5.32
C VAL A 282 -13.78 6.00 4.39
N HIS A 283 -12.70 5.47 3.83
CA HIS A 283 -11.89 6.15 2.82
C HIS A 283 -11.43 5.16 1.77
N ALA A 284 -11.14 5.65 0.58
CA ALA A 284 -10.66 4.83 -0.52
C ALA A 284 -9.44 5.43 -1.20
N GLN A 285 -8.60 4.57 -1.75
CA GLN A 285 -7.48 4.92 -2.60
C GLN A 285 -7.68 4.23 -3.94
N ALA A 286 -7.35 4.93 -5.02
CA ALA A 286 -7.42 4.39 -6.36
C ALA A 286 -6.06 4.44 -7.01
N ASN A 287 -5.73 3.38 -7.75
CA ASN A 287 -4.56 3.30 -8.60
C ASN A 287 -4.80 4.09 -9.90
N CYS A 288 -4.98 5.41 -9.79
CA CYS A 288 -4.94 6.29 -10.95
C CYS A 288 -4.36 7.66 -10.55
N ARG A 289 -3.93 8.44 -11.55
CA ARG A 289 -3.46 9.83 -11.40
C ARG A 289 -2.22 10.03 -10.52
N SER A 290 -1.28 9.09 -10.49
CA SER A 290 0.07 9.40 -10.02
C SER A 290 1.13 8.59 -10.77
N ASP A 291 2.35 9.11 -10.77
CA ASP A 291 3.52 8.44 -11.34
C ASP A 291 4.10 7.33 -10.44
N ARG A 292 3.41 6.98 -9.34
CA ARG A 292 3.92 6.07 -8.31
C ARG A 292 3.67 4.60 -8.67
N ASP A 293 4.56 3.75 -8.19
CA ASP A 293 4.43 2.30 -8.29
C ASP A 293 3.33 1.81 -7.33
N TYR A 294 2.25 1.32 -7.90
CA TYR A 294 1.07 0.83 -7.20
C TYR A 294 0.99 -0.71 -7.13
N THR A 295 2.10 -1.40 -7.44
CA THR A 295 2.23 -2.84 -7.18
C THR A 295 2.22 -3.16 -5.67
N GLU A 296 2.42 -2.14 -4.83
CA GLU A 296 2.28 -2.27 -3.39
C GLU A 296 0.82 -2.40 -2.94
N ARG A 297 0.61 -3.32 -1.98
CA ARG A 297 -0.70 -3.63 -1.38
C ARG A 297 -1.44 -2.46 -0.72
N GLN A 298 -0.77 -1.34 -0.44
CA GLN A 298 -1.32 -0.21 0.33
C GLN A 298 -1.45 1.07 -0.49
N LEU A 299 -1.19 1.01 -1.81
CA LEU A 299 -1.19 2.18 -2.70
C LEU A 299 -0.54 3.42 -2.04
N PRO A 300 0.72 3.31 -1.56
CA PRO A 300 1.33 4.37 -0.77
C PRO A 300 1.35 5.68 -1.54
N GLY A 301 0.74 6.69 -0.94
CA GLY A 301 0.68 8.03 -1.52
C GLY A 301 -0.27 8.17 -2.72
N ALA A 302 -1.16 7.19 -2.96
CA ALA A 302 -2.35 7.43 -3.78
C ALA A 302 -3.23 8.53 -3.14
N PRO A 303 -3.88 9.38 -3.95
CA PRO A 303 -4.88 10.29 -3.45
C PRO A 303 -5.95 9.55 -2.66
N GLU A 304 -6.17 9.99 -1.43
CA GLU A 304 -7.16 9.41 -0.55
C GLU A 304 -8.50 10.13 -0.71
N LEU A 305 -9.54 9.37 -1.01
CA LEU A 305 -10.91 9.83 -1.20
C LEU A 305 -11.69 9.54 0.07
N ALA A 306 -12.02 10.60 0.82
CA ALA A 306 -12.91 10.48 1.96
C ALA A 306 -14.33 10.16 1.46
N LEU A 307 -14.95 9.12 2.04
CA LEU A 307 -16.32 8.72 1.75
C LEU A 307 -17.21 9.05 2.95
N ARG A 308 -18.50 9.29 2.68
CA ARG A 308 -19.48 9.45 3.76
C ARG A 308 -19.49 8.17 4.59
N THR A 309 -19.23 8.32 5.88
CA THR A 309 -19.19 7.22 6.84
C THR A 309 -20.52 7.18 7.59
N PRO A 310 -21.32 6.12 7.41
CA PRO A 310 -22.51 5.94 8.24
C PRO A 310 -22.11 5.71 9.70
N ALA A 311 -22.90 6.25 10.63
CA ALA A 311 -22.67 6.06 12.06
C ALA A 311 -23.00 4.62 12.49
N GLY A 312 -22.30 4.13 13.51
CA GLY A 312 -22.63 2.86 14.17
C GLY A 312 -22.28 1.58 13.40
N ILE A 313 -21.56 1.67 12.27
CA ILE A 313 -21.09 0.47 11.56
C ILE A 313 -19.97 -0.21 12.35
N ASP A 314 -20.12 -1.51 12.63
CA ASP A 314 -19.10 -2.31 13.30
C ASP A 314 -18.61 -3.45 12.37
N PRO A 315 -17.34 -3.47 11.93
CA PRO A 315 -16.88 -4.53 11.04
C PRO A 315 -16.72 -5.89 11.74
N ALA A 316 -16.88 -5.96 13.07
CA ALA A 316 -16.94 -7.22 13.81
C ALA A 316 -18.29 -7.93 13.64
N ASP A 317 -19.38 -7.18 13.44
CA ASP A 317 -20.70 -7.74 13.15
C ASP A 317 -20.81 -8.16 11.67
N GLN A 318 -21.82 -8.96 11.34
CA GLN A 318 -22.05 -9.38 9.95
C GLN A 318 -22.73 -8.28 9.11
N ASN A 319 -23.71 -7.58 9.68
CA ASN A 319 -24.52 -6.60 8.96
C ASN A 319 -23.74 -5.35 8.57
N GLY A 320 -22.90 -4.84 9.46
CA GLY A 320 -21.94 -3.76 9.23
C GLY A 320 -20.87 -4.15 8.21
N ARG A 321 -20.39 -5.40 8.18
CA ARG A 321 -19.56 -5.87 7.05
C ARG A 321 -20.32 -5.79 5.73
N PHE A 322 -21.57 -6.23 5.69
CA PHE A 322 -22.38 -6.17 4.46
C PHE A 322 -22.68 -4.74 4.04
N HIS A 323 -22.96 -3.84 4.99
CA HIS A 323 -23.10 -2.42 4.71
C HIS A 323 -21.83 -1.82 4.07
N LEU A 324 -20.65 -2.17 4.60
CA LEU A 324 -19.36 -1.73 4.02
C LEU A 324 -19.12 -2.32 2.63
N ILE A 325 -19.55 -3.57 2.39
CA ILE A 325 -19.51 -4.19 1.06
C ILE A 325 -20.42 -3.45 0.08
N HIS A 326 -21.63 -3.09 0.48
CA HIS A 326 -22.55 -2.27 -0.33
C HIS A 326 -21.91 -0.95 -0.74
N ILE A 327 -21.35 -0.20 0.23
CA ILE A 327 -20.63 1.05 -0.06
C ILE A 327 -19.52 0.81 -1.08
N PHE A 328 -18.72 -0.24 -0.89
CA PHE A 328 -17.63 -0.56 -1.80
C PHE A 328 -18.13 -0.90 -3.22
N CYS A 329 -19.13 -1.76 -3.32
CA CYS A 329 -19.74 -2.19 -4.59
C CYS A 329 -20.34 -1.01 -5.36
N GLU A 330 -21.11 -0.15 -4.69
CA GLU A 330 -21.67 1.07 -5.27
C GLU A 330 -20.57 1.96 -5.86
N ARG A 331 -19.48 2.17 -5.10
CA ARG A 331 -18.37 3.04 -5.53
C ARG A 331 -17.58 2.45 -6.69
N CYS A 332 -17.47 1.13 -6.78
CA CYS A 332 -16.73 0.43 -7.83
C CYS A 332 -17.59 0.04 -9.05
N GLY A 333 -18.90 0.31 -9.04
CA GLY A 333 -19.79 -0.11 -10.12
C GLY A 333 -19.92 -1.63 -10.20
N ILE A 334 -19.97 -2.31 -9.05
CA ILE A 334 -20.18 -3.75 -8.92
C ILE A 334 -21.62 -3.96 -8.46
N GLN A 335 -22.40 -4.70 -9.22
CA GLN A 335 -23.76 -5.06 -8.85
C GLN A 335 -23.74 -6.23 -7.85
N ILE A 336 -24.59 -6.21 -6.84
CA ILE A 336 -24.78 -7.35 -5.95
C ILE A 336 -25.91 -8.20 -6.52
N ALA A 337 -25.72 -9.51 -6.62
CA ALA A 337 -26.74 -10.39 -7.18
C ALA A 337 -28.04 -10.37 -6.35
N PRO A 338 -29.22 -10.30 -6.97
CA PRO A 338 -30.50 -10.08 -6.28
C PRO A 338 -30.95 -11.26 -5.41
N ASN A 339 -30.45 -12.48 -5.67
CA ASN A 339 -30.82 -13.69 -4.94
C ASN A 339 -29.78 -14.07 -3.88
N ASP A 340 -28.90 -13.14 -3.53
CA ASP A 340 -27.91 -13.34 -2.48
C ASP A 340 -28.45 -12.75 -1.18
N ASP A 341 -29.48 -13.40 -0.63
CA ASP A 341 -30.21 -13.00 0.59
C ASP A 341 -29.28 -12.78 1.80
N GLN A 342 -28.02 -13.23 1.70
CA GLN A 342 -27.02 -12.97 2.71
C GLN A 342 -26.57 -11.50 2.71
N LEU A 343 -26.70 -10.77 1.61
CA LEU A 343 -26.19 -9.40 1.46
C LEU A 343 -27.29 -8.33 1.46
N LEU A 344 -28.57 -8.69 1.50
CA LEU A 344 -29.70 -7.76 1.46
C LEU A 344 -30.19 -7.34 2.84
#